data_AF-A0A8J8B3S8-F1
#
_entry.id   AF-A0A8J8B3S8-F1
#
_cell.length_a   1.000
_cell.length_b   1.000
_cell.length_c   1.000
_cell.angle_alpha   90.00
_cell.angle_beta   90.00
_cell.angle_gamma   90.00
#
_symmetry.space_group_name_H-M   'P 1'
#
loop_
_entity.id
_entity.type
_entity.pdbx_description
1 polymer ?
#
loop_
_entity_poly.entity_id
_entity_poly.type
_entity_poly.pdbx_seq_one_letter_code
_entity_poly.pdbx_strand_id
1 'polypeptide(L)'
;MVLDYKAIGQRIKDTRARIGMNQERLAELAGLSMTHMSHIETGNTKVSLPALVQIANALNVSLDEIVCDSIQKAKTVFENEIARTVQDCSEQEIRVIADTIIALKNSLRNRTR
;
A
#
# COMPACT_ATOMS: atom_id res chain seq x y z
N MET A 1 7.91 -2.13 -17.96
CA MET A 1 7.10 -2.08 -16.73
C MET A 1 6.13 -0.92 -16.86
N VAL A 2 4.82 -1.17 -16.75
CA VAL A 2 3.78 -0.13 -16.88
C VAL A 2 3.23 0.13 -15.48
N LEU A 3 3.37 1.35 -14.98
CA LEU A 3 2.79 1.78 -13.70
C LEU A 3 1.35 2.23 -13.91
N ASP A 4 0.45 1.84 -13.01
CA ASP A 4 -0.92 2.36 -12.97
C ASP A 4 -0.97 3.65 -12.15
N TYR A 5 -0.79 4.77 -12.84
CA TYR A 5 -0.80 6.10 -12.23
C TYR A 5 -2.16 6.49 -11.64
N LYS A 6 -3.26 5.89 -12.13
CA LYS A 6 -4.59 6.15 -11.60
C LYS A 6 -4.77 5.47 -10.24
N ALA A 7 -4.32 4.23 -10.11
CA ALA A 7 -4.31 3.52 -8.84
C ALA A 7 -3.37 4.18 -7.81
N ILE A 8 -2.19 4.63 -8.24
CA ILE A 8 -1.25 5.39 -7.38
C ILE A 8 -1.91 6.69 -6.88
N GLY A 9 -2.50 7.48 -7.79
CA GLY A 9 -3.19 8.72 -7.43
C GLY A 9 -4.33 8.51 -6.43
N GLN A 10 -5.13 7.46 -6.64
CA GLN A 10 -6.22 7.11 -5.73
C GLN A 10 -5.71 6.73 -4.33
N ARG A 11 -4.62 5.96 -4.21
CA ARG A 11 -4.03 5.63 -2.91
C ARG A 11 -3.50 6.85 -2.17
N ILE A 12 -2.84 7.78 -2.88
CA ILE A 12 -2.39 9.06 -2.29
C ILE A 12 -3.60 9.79 -1.70
N LYS A 13 -4.69 9.90 -2.47
CA LYS A 13 -5.94 10.53 -2.03
C LYS A 13 -6.56 9.84 -0.83
N ASP A 14 -6.64 8.51 -0.83
CA ASP A 14 -7.26 7.72 0.24
C ASP A 14 -6.45 7.81 1.53
N THR A 15 -5.12 7.68 1.45
CA THR A 15 -4.21 7.85 2.59
C THR A 15 -4.31 9.26 3.16
N ARG A 16 -4.30 10.28 2.30
CA ARG A 16 -4.50 11.68 2.70
C ARG A 16 -5.83 11.89 3.43
N ALA A 17 -6.93 11.37 2.87
CA ALA A 17 -8.26 11.49 3.45
C ALA A 17 -8.36 10.76 4.80
N ARG A 18 -7.75 9.58 4.93
CA ARG A 18 -7.71 8.78 6.17
C ARG A 18 -7.08 9.53 7.34
N ILE A 19 -6.07 10.37 7.08
CA ILE A 19 -5.40 11.19 8.11
C ILE A 19 -6.02 12.59 8.25
N GLY A 20 -7.18 12.84 7.65
CA GLY A 20 -7.90 14.12 7.75
C GLY A 20 -7.21 15.30 7.06
N MET A 21 -6.28 15.05 6.14
CA MET A 21 -5.52 16.08 5.45
C MET A 21 -6.27 16.55 4.19
N ASN A 22 -6.32 17.86 3.93
CA ASN A 22 -6.84 18.38 2.67
C ASN A 22 -5.74 18.41 1.58
N GLN A 23 -6.15 18.56 0.32
CA GLN A 23 -5.21 18.50 -0.80
C GLN A 23 -4.17 19.63 -0.78
N GLU A 24 -4.56 20.81 -0.29
CA GLU A 24 -3.69 21.98 -0.15
C GLU A 24 -2.56 21.75 0.83
N ARG A 25 -2.88 21.15 1.97
CA ARG A 25 -1.90 20.81 2.99
C ARG A 25 -0.91 19.76 2.49
N LEU A 26 -1.38 18.75 1.76
CA LEU A 26 -0.49 17.75 1.18
C LEU A 26 0.44 18.38 0.12
N ALA A 27 -0.10 19.25 -0.73
CA ALA A 27 0.67 19.95 -1.76
C ALA A 27 1.79 20.81 -1.12
N GLU A 28 1.44 21.58 -0.08
CA GLU A 28 2.38 22.39 0.68
C GLU A 28 3.51 21.54 1.30
N LEU A 29 3.15 20.48 2.03
CA LEU A 29 4.12 19.60 2.70
C LEU A 29 5.03 18.85 1.70
N ALA A 30 4.50 18.48 0.54
CA ALA A 30 5.26 17.81 -0.51
C ALA A 30 6.06 18.79 -1.40
N GLY A 31 5.92 20.12 -1.21
CA GLY A 31 6.55 21.13 -2.06
C GLY A 31 6.02 21.13 -3.50
N LEU A 32 4.74 20.79 -3.68
CA LEU A 32 4.07 20.72 -4.98
C LEU A 32 2.98 21.80 -5.08
N SER A 33 2.61 22.18 -6.31
CA SER A 33 1.44 23.04 -6.50
C SER A 33 0.15 22.28 -6.25
N MET A 34 -0.89 22.99 -5.82
CA MET A 34 -2.23 22.43 -5.65
C MET A 34 -2.76 21.75 -6.92
N THR A 35 -2.55 22.38 -8.08
CA THR A 35 -2.92 21.82 -9.37
C THR A 35 -2.15 20.53 -9.69
N HIS A 36 -0.85 20.49 -9.39
CA HIS A 36 -0.05 19.29 -9.62
C HIS A 36 -0.52 18.15 -8.71
N MET A 37 -0.78 18.43 -7.42
CA MET A 37 -1.36 17.45 -6.49
C MET A 37 -2.70 16.91 -7.00
N SER A 38 -3.57 17.78 -7.52
CA SER A 38 -4.85 17.39 -8.12
C SER A 38 -4.68 16.46 -9.31
N HIS A 39 -3.79 16.80 -10.24
CA HIS A 39 -3.50 15.93 -11.38
C HIS A 39 -2.87 14.59 -10.96
N ILE A 40 -2.06 14.57 -9.91
CA ILE A 40 -1.49 13.33 -9.36
C ILE A 40 -2.59 12.45 -8.78
N GLU A 41 -3.42 12.98 -7.87
CA GLU A 41 -4.48 12.21 -7.21
C GLU A 41 -5.55 11.71 -8.17
N THR A 42 -5.75 12.38 -9.31
CA THR A 42 -6.71 11.98 -10.35
C THR A 42 -6.08 11.11 -11.44
N GLY A 43 -4.77 10.88 -11.41
CA GLY A 43 -4.05 10.12 -12.42
C GLY A 43 -3.92 10.82 -13.78
N ASN A 44 -4.20 12.14 -13.84
CA ASN A 44 -4.12 12.96 -15.05
C ASN A 44 -2.69 13.36 -15.43
N THR A 45 -1.72 13.10 -14.56
CA THR A 45 -0.29 13.26 -14.85
C THR A 45 0.51 12.06 -14.36
N LYS A 46 1.68 11.86 -14.97
CA LYS A 46 2.66 10.89 -14.48
C LYS A 46 3.48 11.53 -13.37
N VAL A 47 3.32 11.04 -12.14
CA VAL A 47 4.13 11.47 -11.01
C VAL A 47 5.58 10.99 -11.16
N SER A 48 6.55 11.85 -10.84
CA SER A 48 7.98 11.51 -10.85
C SER A 48 8.37 10.81 -9.56
N LEU A 49 9.48 10.05 -9.57
CA LEU A 49 9.97 9.39 -8.36
C LEU A 49 10.30 10.38 -7.22
N PRO A 50 10.95 11.55 -7.47
CA PRO A 50 11.16 12.55 -6.42
C PRO A 50 9.85 13.06 -5.80
N ALA A 51 8.84 13.36 -6.63
CA ALA A 51 7.53 13.80 -6.14
C ALA A 51 6.83 12.71 -5.31
N LEU A 52 6.93 11.44 -5.73
CA LEU A 52 6.43 10.29 -4.98
C LEU A 52 7.09 10.18 -3.59
N VAL A 53 8.40 10.35 -3.50
CA VAL A 53 9.14 10.34 -2.22
C VAL A 53 8.71 11.50 -1.33
N GLN A 54 8.58 12.72 -1.90
CA GLN A 54 8.08 13.88 -1.15
C GLN A 54 6.67 13.65 -0.61
N ILE A 55 5.79 13.06 -1.42
CA ILE A 55 4.42 12.73 -1.01
C ILE A 55 4.42 11.66 0.10
N ALA A 56 5.24 10.60 -0.02
CA ALA A 56 5.36 9.57 1.00
C ALA A 56 5.81 10.16 2.35
N ASN A 57 6.83 11.02 2.33
CA ASN A 57 7.32 11.72 3.52
C ASN A 57 6.23 12.64 4.11
N ALA A 58 5.52 13.40 3.26
CA ALA A 58 4.44 14.29 3.71
C ALA A 58 3.25 13.53 4.33
N LEU A 59 2.97 12.33 3.84
CA LEU A 59 1.93 11.44 4.38
C LEU A 59 2.41 10.58 5.56
N ASN A 60 3.72 10.58 5.85
CA ASN A 60 4.36 9.71 6.84
C ASN A 60 4.05 8.22 6.61
N VAL A 61 4.18 7.77 5.36
CA VAL A 61 4.00 6.37 4.94
C VAL A 61 5.22 5.89 4.16
N SER A 62 5.38 4.58 4.04
CA SER A 62 6.40 4.03 3.16
C SER A 62 6.01 4.20 1.68
N LEU A 63 7.00 4.20 0.79
CA LEU A 63 6.73 4.34 -0.65
C LEU A 63 5.94 3.14 -1.20
N ASP A 64 6.18 1.93 -0.67
CA ASP A 64 5.48 0.71 -1.07
C ASP A 64 3.98 0.76 -0.75
N GLU A 65 3.55 1.43 0.32
CA GLU A 65 2.12 1.67 0.59
C GLU A 65 1.45 2.45 -0.55
N ILE A 66 2.18 3.35 -1.22
CA ILE A 66 1.67 4.16 -2.35
C ILE A 66 1.68 3.36 -3.66
N VAL A 67 2.66 2.48 -3.86
CA VAL A 67 2.86 1.75 -5.13
C VAL A 67 2.48 0.27 -5.10
N CYS A 68 1.88 -0.22 -4.02
CA CYS A 68 1.66 -1.65 -3.73
C CYS A 68 1.11 -2.47 -4.91
N ASP A 69 0.06 -1.99 -5.61
CA ASP A 69 -0.53 -2.73 -6.75
C ASP A 69 0.24 -2.59 -8.07
N SER A 70 1.22 -1.70 -8.13
CA SER A 70 2.19 -1.62 -9.24
C SER A 70 3.39 -2.54 -9.03
N ILE A 71 3.53 -3.16 -7.85
CA ILE A 71 4.57 -4.12 -7.52
C ILE A 71 3.98 -5.53 -7.59
N GLN A 72 4.24 -6.26 -8.68
CA GLN A 72 3.83 -7.66 -8.89
C GLN A 72 4.27 -8.64 -7.78
N LYS A 73 5.11 -8.22 -6.83
CA LYS A 73 5.60 -9.00 -5.69
C LYS A 73 4.97 -8.65 -4.33
N ALA A 74 3.90 -7.85 -4.26
CA ALA A 74 3.21 -7.58 -2.98
C ALA A 74 2.83 -8.88 -2.24
N LYS A 75 2.34 -9.90 -2.98
CA LYS A 75 2.09 -11.25 -2.46
C LYS A 75 3.33 -11.86 -1.79
N THR A 76 4.49 -11.75 -2.43
CA THR A 76 5.76 -12.27 -1.90
C THR A 76 6.22 -11.54 -0.64
N VAL A 77 5.89 -10.26 -0.48
CA VAL A 77 6.18 -9.51 0.76
C VAL A 77 5.40 -10.13 1.93
N PHE A 78 4.10 -10.33 1.76
CA PHE A 78 3.24 -10.94 2.79
C PHE A 78 3.57 -12.42 3.04
N GLU A 79 3.90 -13.20 2.00
CA GLU A 79 4.37 -14.59 2.15
C GLU A 79 5.65 -14.65 2.99
N ASN A 80 6.60 -13.74 2.73
CA ASN A 80 7.85 -13.67 3.50
C ASN A 80 7.63 -13.17 4.93
N GLU A 81 6.66 -12.27 5.15
CA GLU A 81 6.30 -11.81 6.49
C GLU A 81 5.71 -12.96 7.33
N ILE A 82 4.79 -13.74 6.77
CA ILE A 82 4.27 -14.96 7.43
C ILE A 82 5.42 -15.89 7.78
N ALA A 83 6.34 -16.16 6.84
CA ALA A 83 7.48 -17.05 7.06
C ALA A 83 8.43 -16.54 8.16
N ARG A 84 8.70 -15.23 8.21
CA ARG A 84 9.51 -14.61 9.27
C ARG A 84 8.84 -14.69 10.63
N THR A 85 7.54 -14.42 10.70
CA THR A 85 6.77 -14.43 11.96
C THR A 85 6.72 -15.81 12.61
N VAL A 86 6.77 -16.89 11.83
CA VAL A 86 6.73 -18.26 12.37
C VAL A 86 8.11 -18.90 12.53
N GLN A 87 9.19 -18.15 12.28
CA GLN A 87 10.54 -18.72 12.18
C GLN A 87 11.07 -19.26 13.52
N ASP A 88 10.65 -18.67 14.64
CA ASP A 88 11.04 -19.03 16.01
C ASP A 88 9.99 -19.87 16.74
N CYS A 89 8.90 -20.25 16.06
CA CYS A 89 7.85 -21.08 16.62
C CYS A 89 8.33 -22.52 16.86
N SER A 90 7.91 -23.11 17.97
CA SER A 90 8.03 -24.54 18.24
C SER A 90 7.15 -25.38 17.31
N GLU A 91 7.39 -26.70 17.27
CA GLU A 91 6.59 -27.64 16.49
C GLU A 91 5.09 -27.59 16.84
N GLN A 92 4.75 -27.35 18.10
CA GLN A 92 3.36 -27.26 18.54
C GLN A 92 2.70 -25.95 18.07
N GLU A 93 3.40 -24.83 18.18
CA GLU A 93 2.91 -23.51 17.77
C GLU A 93 2.68 -23.46 16.26
N ILE A 94 3.65 -23.89 15.45
CA ILE A 94 3.53 -23.83 13.99
C ILE A 94 2.41 -24.73 13.47
N ARG A 95 2.12 -25.85 14.15
CA ARG A 95 1.00 -26.74 13.80
C ARG A 95 -0.35 -26.03 14.00
N VAL A 96 -0.55 -25.41 15.16
CA VAL A 96 -1.78 -24.67 15.46
C VAL A 96 -1.96 -23.49 14.49
N ILE A 97 -0.88 -22.77 14.19
CA ILE A 97 -0.90 -21.66 13.22
C ILE A 97 -1.26 -22.16 11.82
N ALA A 98 -0.66 -23.27 11.36
CA ALA A 98 -0.94 -23.83 10.05
C ALA A 98 -2.41 -24.25 9.90
N ASP A 99 -2.97 -24.95 10.89
CA ASP A 99 -4.38 -25.36 10.90
C ASP A 99 -5.31 -24.14 10.83
N THR A 100 -4.97 -23.08 11.55
CA THR A 100 -5.71 -21.81 11.56
C THR A 100 -5.67 -21.12 10.19
N ILE A 101 -4.48 -21.03 9.57
CA ILE A 101 -4.30 -20.44 8.24
C ILE A 101 -5.12 -21.21 7.19
N ILE A 102 -5.14 -22.55 7.26
CA ILE A 102 -5.92 -23.40 6.36
C ILE A 102 -7.42 -23.14 6.54
N ALA A 103 -7.92 -23.12 7.77
CA ALA A 103 -9.33 -22.86 8.07
C ALA A 103 -9.75 -21.47 7.58
N LEU A 104 -8.92 -20.45 7.85
CA LEU A 104 -9.16 -19.08 7.41
C LEU A 104 -9.22 -18.97 5.89
N LYS A 105 -8.26 -19.58 5.18
CA LYS A 105 -8.22 -19.61 3.71
C LYS A 105 -9.49 -20.22 3.13
N ASN A 106 -9.96 -21.34 3.69
CA ASN A 106 -11.18 -22.00 3.23
C ASN A 106 -12.42 -21.12 3.46
N SER A 107 -12.52 -20.48 4.63
CA SER A 107 -13.60 -19.55 4.97
C SER A 107 -13.66 -18.36 4.00
N LEU A 108 -12.52 -17.76 3.68
CA LEU A 108 -12.43 -16.64 2.73
C LEU A 108 -12.93 -17.05 1.33
N ARG A 109 -12.52 -18.22 0.84
CA ARG A 109 -12.90 -18.72 -0.49
C ARG A 109 -14.37 -19.14 -0.58
N ASN A 110 -14.93 -19.67 0.51
CA ASN A 110 -16.34 -20.04 0.57
C ASN A 110 -17.27 -18.81 0.61
N ARG A 111 -16.79 -17.64 1.05
CA ARG A 111 -17.52 -16.37 0.97
C ARG A 111 -17.48 -15.71 -0.41
N THR A 112 -16.57 -16.13 -1.28
CA THR A 112 -16.41 -15.57 -2.64
C THR A 112 -17.07 -16.42 -3.73
N ARG A 113 -17.77 -17.49 -3.35
CA ARG A 113 -18.69 -18.26 -4.20
C ARG A 113 -20.12 -17.93 -3.81
#